data_AF-A1XIM2-F1
#
_entry.id   AF-A1XIM2-F1
#
_cell.length_a   1.000
_cell.length_b   1.000
_cell.length_c   1.000
_cell.angle_alpha   90.00
_cell.angle_beta   90.00
_cell.angle_gamma   90.00
#
_symmetry.space_group_name_H-M   'P 1'
#
loop_
_entity.id
_entity.type
_entity.pdbx_description
1 polymer ?
#
loop_
_entity_poly.entity_id
_entity_poly.type
_entity_poly.pdbx_seq_one_letter_code
_entity_poly.pdbx_strand_id
1 'polypeptide(L)'
;HNVVDYVASAEYKVFAWGLNDPTEGNPTSIRDPWTDASPYTWNSDGMSKYPTTRGNNAIAQDNPTGGSTYINNYRPQSPNLIFSYPWSPTATPPSSYKDFSITQLFYTTNRYHDLLYSFGFNEAAGNFQVNNGNKGGKGNDFAIVNAQDGSGTNNANFATPPDGSPGRMRMYNWTTARPNRDGCLEAGIVIHEYTHGLSNRLCGGPANSACLNALESGGMGEGWGDFYATAIRLKPRDTKNTNYSMGAWAANNPKGIRAYLYSTNLQTNPYMYTSVNSLREVHQIGTVWASMLYDLMWALIEAHGGTYSANPVFRNGVPQDGRHLSMKLVMDGMALQPCNPNFVQARDAILDADRALTNSANKCTIWKAFAKRGLGYGAKYDARNRTGSNK
;
A
#
# COMPACT_ATOMS: atom_id res chain seq x y z
N HIS A 1 40.62 -11.38 2.85
CA HIS A 1 39.49 -12.30 3.05
C HIS A 1 38.37 -11.90 2.10
N ASN A 2 38.16 -12.66 1.01
CA ASN A 2 36.99 -12.49 0.16
C ASN A 2 35.82 -13.16 0.86
N VAL A 3 35.01 -12.38 1.58
CA VAL A 3 33.71 -12.85 2.04
C VAL A 3 32.81 -12.88 0.81
N VAL A 4 32.77 -14.03 0.14
CA VAL A 4 31.70 -14.34 -0.79
C VAL A 4 30.49 -14.63 0.09
N ASP A 5 29.67 -13.62 0.32
CA ASP A 5 28.39 -13.82 0.97
C ASP A 5 27.49 -14.56 -0.01
N TYR A 6 27.41 -15.88 0.14
CA TYR A 6 26.48 -16.72 -0.60
C TYR A 6 25.07 -16.46 -0.06
N VAL A 7 24.52 -15.31 -0.45
CA VAL A 7 23.10 -15.02 -0.32
C VAL A 7 22.36 -16.09 -1.13
N ALA A 8 21.48 -16.84 -0.47
CA ALA A 8 20.75 -17.92 -1.12
C ALA A 8 19.82 -17.31 -2.17
N SER A 9 19.98 -17.71 -3.44
CA SER A 9 19.11 -17.27 -4.53
C SER A 9 17.72 -17.91 -4.39
N ALA A 10 16.67 -17.18 -4.74
CA ALA A 10 15.30 -17.63 -4.73
C ALA A 10 14.57 -17.22 -6.03
N GLU A 11 13.56 -17.99 -6.41
CA GLU A 11 12.70 -17.73 -7.57
C GLU A 11 11.24 -17.76 -7.15
N TYR A 12 10.45 -16.79 -7.64
CA TYR A 12 9.03 -16.65 -7.36
C TYR A 12 8.24 -16.60 -8.66
N LYS A 13 7.32 -17.55 -8.88
CA LYS A 13 6.36 -17.46 -9.97
C LYS A 13 5.11 -16.72 -9.51
N VAL A 14 4.95 -15.48 -9.96
CA VAL A 14 3.93 -14.54 -9.44
C VAL A 14 3.46 -13.58 -10.54
N PHE A 15 2.33 -12.92 -10.34
CA PHE A 15 2.03 -11.67 -11.02
C PHE A 15 3.04 -10.62 -10.57
N ALA A 16 3.83 -10.13 -11.53
CA ALA A 16 4.91 -9.18 -11.27
C ALA A 16 4.39 -7.86 -10.68
N TRP A 17 5.29 -7.15 -10.00
CA TRP A 17 4.98 -5.86 -9.39
C TRP A 17 4.48 -4.86 -10.45
N GLY A 18 3.38 -4.17 -10.17
CA GLY A 18 2.71 -3.27 -11.10
C GLY A 18 1.53 -3.90 -11.86
N LEU A 19 1.41 -5.24 -11.91
CA LEU A 19 0.17 -5.89 -12.32
C LEU A 19 -0.81 -5.88 -11.14
N ASN A 20 -1.96 -5.23 -11.30
CA ASN A 20 -2.92 -5.13 -10.20
C ASN A 20 -3.65 -6.44 -9.92
N ASP A 21 -4.03 -7.16 -10.97
CA ASP A 21 -4.87 -8.35 -10.87
C ASP A 21 -4.66 -9.26 -12.09
N PRO A 22 -5.18 -10.50 -12.08
CA PRO A 22 -4.94 -11.47 -13.13
C PRO A 22 -5.44 -11.11 -14.53
N THR A 23 -6.23 -10.04 -14.69
CA THR A 23 -6.66 -9.58 -16.02
C THR A 23 -5.62 -8.72 -16.72
N GLU A 24 -4.57 -8.29 -16.00
CA GLU A 24 -3.60 -7.33 -16.50
C GLU A 24 -2.32 -7.95 -17.05
N GLY A 25 -2.11 -9.25 -16.87
CA GLY A 25 -0.93 -9.97 -17.34
C GLY A 25 -0.93 -11.43 -16.88
N ASN A 26 0.15 -12.15 -17.19
CA ASN A 26 0.35 -13.54 -16.77
C ASN A 26 1.39 -13.62 -15.65
N PRO A 27 1.37 -14.68 -14.81
CA PRO A 27 2.45 -14.93 -13.87
C PRO A 27 3.79 -15.15 -14.58
N THR A 28 4.85 -14.60 -14.02
CA THR A 28 6.24 -14.73 -14.48
C THR A 28 7.13 -15.19 -13.35
N SER A 29 8.20 -15.93 -13.68
CA SER A 29 9.25 -16.26 -12.73
C SER A 29 10.18 -15.07 -12.52
N ILE A 30 10.33 -14.63 -11.28
CA ILE A 30 11.21 -13.53 -10.88
C ILE A 30 12.26 -14.07 -9.92
N ARG A 31 13.53 -13.88 -10.26
CA ARG A 31 14.67 -14.33 -9.46
C ARG A 31 15.18 -13.18 -8.58
N ASP A 32 15.48 -13.48 -7.32
CA ASP A 32 16.09 -12.58 -6.34
C ASP A 32 15.44 -11.17 -6.29
N PRO A 33 14.11 -11.06 -6.07
CA PRO A 33 13.38 -9.80 -6.21
C PRO A 33 13.60 -8.75 -5.11
N TRP A 34 14.38 -9.06 -4.08
CA TRP A 34 14.66 -8.15 -2.96
C TRP A 34 15.60 -7.01 -3.35
N THR A 35 15.50 -5.90 -2.61
CA THR A 35 16.43 -4.77 -2.72
C THR A 35 17.32 -4.65 -1.48
N ASP A 36 18.17 -3.62 -1.42
CA ASP A 36 18.99 -3.29 -0.25
C ASP A 36 18.17 -3.02 1.03
N ALA A 37 16.86 -2.79 0.89
CA ALA A 37 15.93 -2.70 2.02
C ALA A 37 15.76 -4.03 2.79
N SER A 38 16.10 -5.15 2.15
CA SER A 38 16.01 -6.50 2.70
C SER A 38 17.41 -7.14 2.75
N PRO A 39 18.30 -6.71 3.67
CA PRO A 39 19.70 -7.14 3.70
C PRO A 39 19.89 -8.63 3.96
N TYR A 40 18.88 -9.31 4.50
CA TYR A 40 18.89 -10.76 4.73
C TYR A 40 18.15 -11.53 3.65
N THR A 41 17.74 -10.89 2.54
CA THR A 41 16.70 -11.36 1.61
C THR A 41 15.33 -11.44 2.27
N TRP A 42 14.32 -11.89 1.52
CA TRP A 42 12.98 -12.11 2.06
C TRP A 42 12.85 -13.40 2.87
N ASN A 43 13.76 -14.36 2.72
CA ASN A 43 13.67 -15.70 3.33
C ASN A 43 14.59 -15.88 4.55
N SER A 44 15.05 -14.79 5.18
CA SER A 44 15.82 -14.83 6.42
C SER A 44 15.50 -13.62 7.28
N ASP A 45 15.72 -13.74 8.59
CA ASP A 45 15.67 -12.65 9.57
C ASP A 45 17.09 -12.30 10.10
N GLY A 46 18.13 -12.79 9.43
CA GLY A 46 19.53 -12.62 9.85
C GLY A 46 20.00 -13.60 10.93
N MET A 47 19.09 -14.31 11.61
CA MET A 47 19.43 -15.40 12.55
C MET A 47 19.16 -16.77 11.95
N SER A 48 18.03 -16.91 11.24
CA SER A 48 17.57 -18.15 10.62
C SER A 48 17.30 -17.93 9.14
N LYS A 49 17.56 -18.96 8.33
CA LYS A 49 17.12 -19.05 6.93
C LYS A 49 15.88 -19.94 6.86
N TYR A 50 14.91 -19.55 6.05
CA TYR A 50 13.61 -20.19 5.97
C TYR A 50 13.35 -20.72 4.55
N PRO A 51 13.22 -22.04 4.34
CA PRO A 51 12.87 -22.62 3.05
C PRO A 51 11.37 -22.47 2.72
N THR A 52 10.77 -21.32 3.05
CA THR A 52 9.33 -21.07 2.96
C THR A 52 9.04 -19.56 2.90
N THR A 53 7.77 -19.17 2.78
CA THR A 53 7.29 -17.79 2.74
C THR A 53 7.33 -17.12 4.12
N ARG A 54 8.53 -17.00 4.68
CA ARG A 54 8.85 -16.39 5.97
C ARG A 54 10.23 -15.72 5.91
N GLY A 55 10.36 -14.55 6.51
CA GLY A 55 11.65 -13.95 6.82
C GLY A 55 11.50 -12.66 7.60
N ASN A 56 12.38 -11.68 7.35
CA ASN A 56 12.46 -10.47 8.16
C ASN A 56 11.19 -9.62 8.09
N ASN A 57 10.60 -9.44 6.91
CA ASN A 57 9.56 -8.43 6.70
C ASN A 57 8.15 -9.00 6.87
N ALA A 58 7.95 -10.30 6.59
CA ALA A 58 6.63 -10.93 6.63
C ALA A 58 6.70 -12.45 6.91
N ILE A 59 5.58 -12.98 7.39
CA ILE A 59 5.27 -14.42 7.39
C ILE A 59 3.93 -14.64 6.69
N ALA A 60 3.93 -15.43 5.62
CA ALA A 60 2.73 -15.77 4.88
C ALA A 60 2.34 -17.23 5.09
N GLN A 61 1.03 -17.48 5.23
CA GLN A 61 0.42 -18.78 5.47
C GLN A 61 -1.05 -18.78 5.02
N ASP A 62 -1.64 -19.96 4.87
CA ASP A 62 -3.10 -20.06 4.87
C ASP A 62 -3.67 -19.80 6.29
N ASN A 63 -4.94 -19.43 6.35
CA ASN A 63 -5.67 -19.39 7.62
C ASN A 63 -7.14 -19.81 7.45
N PRO A 64 -7.43 -21.03 7.00
CA PRO A 64 -8.79 -21.45 6.65
C PRO A 64 -9.77 -21.45 7.84
N THR A 65 -9.26 -21.49 9.08
CA THR A 65 -10.10 -21.45 10.29
C THR A 65 -10.53 -20.03 10.67
N GLY A 66 -9.86 -19.00 10.15
CA GLY A 66 -10.03 -17.61 10.58
C GLY A 66 -9.51 -17.33 12.00
N GLY A 67 -8.76 -18.26 12.59
CA GLY A 67 -8.23 -18.14 13.96
C GLY A 67 -7.07 -17.15 14.07
N SER A 68 -6.56 -16.99 15.30
CA SER A 68 -5.42 -16.10 15.60
C SER A 68 -4.05 -16.74 15.39
N THR A 69 -3.99 -18.08 15.27
CA THR A 69 -2.74 -18.81 15.08
C THR A 69 -2.20 -18.61 13.67
N TYR A 70 -0.88 -18.48 13.56
CA TYR A 70 -0.20 -18.30 12.27
C TYR A 70 1.14 -19.02 12.20
N ILE A 71 1.88 -19.14 13.31
CA ILE A 71 3.27 -19.61 13.29
C ILE A 71 3.43 -21.01 12.69
N ASN A 72 2.52 -21.93 13.03
CA ASN A 72 2.51 -23.32 12.56
C ASN A 72 1.45 -23.60 11.49
N ASN A 73 0.76 -22.56 10.99
CA ASN A 73 -0.18 -22.73 9.88
C ASN A 73 0.57 -23.14 8.61
N TYR A 74 -0.19 -23.68 7.65
CA TYR A 74 0.40 -24.21 6.44
C TYR A 74 0.98 -23.09 5.57
N ARG A 75 2.18 -23.36 5.06
CA ARG A 75 2.86 -22.56 4.04
C ARG A 75 3.73 -23.49 3.20
N PRO A 76 3.87 -23.22 1.89
CA PRO A 76 4.60 -24.10 1.01
C PRO A 76 6.08 -24.15 1.43
N GLN A 77 6.66 -25.35 1.42
CA GLN A 77 8.09 -25.57 1.66
C GLN A 77 8.80 -25.74 0.33
N SER A 78 9.93 -25.07 0.15
CA SER A 78 10.80 -25.21 -1.02
C SER A 78 12.27 -25.15 -0.57
N PRO A 79 12.92 -26.30 -0.34
CA PRO A 79 14.31 -26.37 0.12
C PRO A 79 15.30 -25.64 -0.80
N ASN A 80 15.00 -25.57 -2.09
CA ASN A 80 15.82 -24.89 -3.09
C ASN A 80 15.38 -23.44 -3.35
N LEU A 81 14.44 -22.91 -2.56
CA LEU A 81 13.84 -21.57 -2.70
C LEU A 81 13.25 -21.29 -4.10
N ILE A 82 12.73 -22.33 -4.76
CA ILE A 82 11.96 -22.21 -6.01
C ILE A 82 10.48 -22.28 -5.66
N PHE A 83 9.83 -21.12 -5.57
CA PHE A 83 8.41 -20.97 -5.26
C PHE A 83 7.60 -20.82 -6.55
N SER A 84 7.56 -21.92 -7.32
CA SER A 84 6.82 -22.00 -8.59
C SER A 84 5.66 -22.98 -8.49
N TYR A 85 4.48 -22.48 -8.15
CA TYR A 85 3.26 -23.27 -7.97
C TYR A 85 2.25 -23.05 -9.12
N PRO A 86 1.41 -24.05 -9.43
CA PRO A 86 0.44 -23.93 -10.50
C PRO A 86 -0.71 -23.00 -10.12
N TRP A 87 -1.20 -22.24 -11.10
CA TRP A 87 -2.42 -21.45 -11.00
C TRP A 87 -3.04 -21.28 -12.40
N SER A 88 -4.37 -21.21 -12.46
CA SER A 88 -5.10 -20.82 -13.67
C SER A 88 -6.31 -19.95 -13.30
N PRO A 89 -6.82 -19.11 -14.23
CA PRO A 89 -8.02 -18.30 -14.01
C PRO A 89 -9.29 -19.13 -13.73
N THR A 90 -9.30 -20.41 -14.10
CA THR A 90 -10.43 -21.34 -13.89
C THR A 90 -10.27 -22.24 -12.67
N ALA A 91 -9.14 -22.16 -11.97
CA ALA A 91 -8.86 -22.99 -10.81
C ALA A 91 -9.89 -22.74 -9.70
N THR A 92 -10.46 -23.82 -9.17
CA THR A 92 -11.49 -23.79 -8.13
C THR A 92 -11.50 -25.11 -7.37
N PRO A 93 -11.78 -25.13 -6.06
CA PRO A 93 -11.95 -23.97 -5.16
C PRO A 93 -10.64 -23.20 -4.95
N PRO A 94 -10.64 -21.98 -4.36
CA PRO A 94 -9.42 -21.23 -4.07
C PRO A 94 -8.32 -22.00 -3.34
N SER A 95 -8.72 -22.91 -2.44
CA SER A 95 -7.79 -23.78 -1.71
C SER A 95 -6.98 -24.73 -2.61
N SER A 96 -7.38 -24.96 -3.86
CA SER A 96 -6.64 -25.79 -4.83
C SER A 96 -5.33 -25.15 -5.31
N TYR A 97 -5.17 -23.83 -5.17
CA TYR A 97 -3.98 -23.08 -5.57
C TYR A 97 -3.39 -22.26 -4.42
N LYS A 98 -3.64 -22.66 -3.17
CA LYS A 98 -3.20 -21.93 -1.97
C LYS A 98 -1.69 -21.67 -1.93
N ASP A 99 -0.87 -22.56 -2.47
CA ASP A 99 0.59 -22.37 -2.53
C ASP A 99 0.96 -21.17 -3.41
N PHE A 100 0.29 -21.02 -4.56
CA PHE A 100 0.45 -19.85 -5.42
C PHE A 100 -0.07 -18.58 -4.73
N SER A 101 -1.21 -18.67 -4.05
CA SER A 101 -1.80 -17.55 -3.28
C SER A 101 -0.88 -17.03 -2.17
N ILE A 102 -0.37 -17.93 -1.32
CA ILE A 102 0.56 -17.60 -0.23
C ILE A 102 1.85 -17.00 -0.80
N THR A 103 2.37 -17.56 -1.89
CA THR A 103 3.57 -17.06 -2.57
C THR A 103 3.34 -15.66 -3.15
N GLN A 104 2.20 -15.42 -3.80
CA GLN A 104 1.83 -14.11 -4.33
C GLN A 104 1.70 -13.06 -3.22
N LEU A 105 1.00 -13.39 -2.13
CA LEU A 105 0.81 -12.50 -1.00
C LEU A 105 2.16 -12.14 -0.36
N PHE A 106 3.04 -13.13 -0.19
CA PHE A 106 4.39 -12.93 0.32
C PHE A 106 5.23 -12.02 -0.59
N TYR A 107 5.21 -12.27 -1.90
CA TYR A 107 5.93 -11.46 -2.89
C TYR A 107 5.46 -10.00 -2.88
N THR A 108 4.14 -9.75 -2.98
CA THR A 108 3.59 -8.39 -3.05
C THR A 108 3.89 -7.63 -1.75
N THR A 109 3.74 -8.29 -0.60
CA THR A 109 4.02 -7.71 0.72
C THR A 109 5.48 -7.28 0.85
N ASN A 110 6.42 -8.19 0.56
CA ASN A 110 7.84 -7.87 0.69
C ASN A 110 8.30 -6.82 -0.33
N ARG A 111 7.78 -6.89 -1.57
CA ARG A 111 8.10 -5.88 -2.58
C ARG A 111 7.64 -4.49 -2.18
N TYR A 112 6.48 -4.40 -1.52
CA TYR A 112 5.97 -3.14 -1.02
C TYR A 112 6.75 -2.64 0.20
N HIS A 113 7.11 -3.53 1.13
CA HIS A 113 8.06 -3.20 2.20
C HIS A 113 9.32 -2.53 1.63
N ASP A 114 9.96 -3.16 0.64
CA ASP A 114 11.20 -2.65 0.05
C ASP A 114 11.02 -1.29 -0.64
N LEU A 115 9.86 -1.06 -1.28
CA LEU A 115 9.53 0.23 -1.87
C LEU A 115 9.34 1.31 -0.80
N LEU A 116 8.56 1.03 0.25
CA LEU A 116 8.31 1.98 1.34
C LEU A 116 9.60 2.31 2.10
N TYR A 117 10.47 1.32 2.29
CA TYR A 117 11.80 1.51 2.87
C TYR A 117 12.62 2.52 2.05
N SER A 118 12.60 2.40 0.71
CA SER A 118 13.30 3.34 -0.17
C SER A 118 12.81 4.78 -0.04
N PHE A 119 11.55 4.97 0.34
CA PHE A 119 11.00 6.29 0.63
C PHE A 119 11.32 6.78 2.04
N GLY A 120 11.72 5.92 2.97
CA GLY A 120 12.04 6.29 4.36
C GLY A 120 11.16 5.64 5.43
N PHE A 121 10.23 4.73 5.08
CA PHE A 121 9.58 3.89 6.09
C PHE A 121 10.51 2.75 6.51
N ASN A 122 11.51 3.12 7.29
CA ASN A 122 12.58 2.27 7.78
C ASN A 122 12.36 1.86 9.24
N GLU A 123 13.36 1.25 9.85
CA GLU A 123 13.30 0.70 11.22
C GLU A 123 12.97 1.78 12.25
N ALA A 124 13.65 2.93 12.22
CA ALA A 124 13.39 4.04 13.13
C ALA A 124 12.01 4.70 12.90
N ALA A 125 11.47 4.62 11.69
CA ALA A 125 10.13 5.09 11.34
C ALA A 125 9.03 4.07 11.69
N GLY A 126 9.36 2.95 12.32
CA GLY A 126 8.40 1.93 12.76
C GLY A 126 7.86 1.07 11.63
N ASN A 127 8.73 0.64 10.70
CA ASN A 127 8.38 -0.39 9.73
C ASN A 127 8.15 -1.76 10.39
N PHE A 128 7.79 -2.77 9.59
CA PHE A 128 7.48 -4.11 10.08
C PHE A 128 8.64 -5.05 9.79
N GLN A 129 9.49 -5.33 10.79
CA GLN A 129 10.65 -6.21 10.66
C GLN A 129 10.90 -7.06 11.92
N VAL A 130 11.35 -8.30 11.77
CA VAL A 130 11.82 -9.11 12.90
C VAL A 130 13.09 -8.48 13.50
N ASN A 131 14.07 -8.22 12.65
CA ASN A 131 15.41 -7.81 13.02
C ASN A 131 15.74 -6.48 12.34
N ASN A 132 15.89 -5.44 13.16
CA ASN A 132 16.16 -4.08 12.71
C ASN A 132 17.65 -3.81 12.45
N GLY A 133 18.54 -4.80 12.64
CA GLY A 133 19.98 -4.65 12.39
C GLY A 133 20.62 -3.48 13.16
N ASN A 134 20.12 -3.17 14.35
CA ASN A 134 20.51 -2.01 15.18
C ASN A 134 20.29 -0.63 14.54
N LYS A 135 19.37 -0.50 13.57
CA LYS A 135 19.05 0.78 12.89
C LYS A 135 17.97 1.62 13.59
N GLY A 136 17.54 1.24 14.79
CA GLY A 136 16.48 1.93 15.56
C GLY A 136 15.13 1.22 15.50
N GLY A 137 14.10 1.85 16.08
CA GLY A 137 12.75 1.27 16.22
C GLY A 137 12.70 0.05 17.13
N LYS A 138 11.56 -0.66 17.10
CA LYS A 138 11.34 -1.92 17.83
C LYS A 138 11.00 -3.04 16.84
N GLY A 139 11.89 -4.02 16.71
CA GLY A 139 11.65 -5.19 15.86
C GLY A 139 10.71 -6.22 16.49
N ASN A 140 10.79 -7.47 16.01
CA ASN A 140 9.87 -8.58 16.27
C ASN A 140 8.43 -8.32 15.76
N ASP A 141 8.30 -7.54 14.69
CA ASP A 141 7.00 -7.02 14.27
C ASP A 141 6.73 -7.09 12.76
N PHE A 142 7.35 -8.04 12.07
CA PHE A 142 6.99 -8.41 10.69
C PHE A 142 5.48 -8.49 10.46
N ALA A 143 5.05 -8.31 9.21
CA ALA A 143 3.64 -8.47 8.85
C ALA A 143 3.24 -9.95 8.85
N ILE A 144 2.27 -10.32 9.68
CA ILE A 144 1.53 -11.58 9.56
C ILE A 144 0.56 -11.42 8.41
N VAL A 145 0.74 -12.16 7.31
CA VAL A 145 -0.12 -12.06 6.13
C VAL A 145 -0.85 -13.37 5.85
N ASN A 146 -2.14 -13.41 6.20
CA ASN A 146 -2.97 -14.59 6.06
C ASN A 146 -3.62 -14.63 4.68
N ALA A 147 -3.24 -15.62 3.88
CA ALA A 147 -3.89 -15.92 2.61
C ALA A 147 -5.18 -16.72 2.83
N GLN A 148 -6.21 -16.40 2.04
CA GLN A 148 -7.50 -17.10 2.06
C GLN A 148 -8.05 -17.29 3.49
N ASP A 149 -7.98 -16.23 4.30
CA ASP A 149 -8.36 -16.26 5.71
C ASP A 149 -9.87 -16.54 5.85
N GLY A 150 -10.21 -17.54 6.65
CA GLY A 150 -11.58 -18.03 6.81
C GLY A 150 -12.49 -17.17 7.68
N SER A 151 -11.98 -16.08 8.27
CA SER A 151 -12.78 -15.20 9.13
C SER A 151 -13.73 -14.26 8.37
N GLY A 152 -13.68 -14.23 7.04
CA GLY A 152 -14.57 -13.42 6.21
C GLY A 152 -14.52 -13.73 4.72
N THR A 153 -15.33 -13.01 3.95
CA THR A 153 -15.32 -13.00 2.48
C THR A 153 -15.57 -11.57 1.98
N ASN A 154 -15.27 -11.31 0.71
CA ASN A 154 -15.59 -10.05 0.02
C ASN A 154 -15.01 -8.80 0.70
N ASN A 155 -13.85 -8.94 1.33
CA ASN A 155 -13.17 -7.88 2.06
C ASN A 155 -11.69 -8.24 2.27
N ALA A 156 -10.97 -7.39 2.99
CA ALA A 156 -9.71 -7.70 3.66
C ALA A 156 -9.63 -6.83 4.93
N ASN A 157 -8.54 -6.91 5.69
CA ASN A 157 -8.23 -5.93 6.75
C ASN A 157 -6.76 -6.04 7.18
N PHE A 158 -6.28 -4.98 7.80
CA PHE A 158 -4.98 -4.93 8.46
C PHE A 158 -5.12 -4.38 9.88
N ALA A 159 -4.58 -5.11 10.87
CA ALA A 159 -4.42 -4.61 12.22
C ALA A 159 -3.02 -4.01 12.41
N THR A 160 -2.95 -2.76 12.86
CA THR A 160 -1.69 -2.05 13.10
C THR A 160 -1.53 -1.74 14.59
N PRO A 161 -0.92 -2.63 15.40
CA PRO A 161 -0.49 -2.26 16.74
C PRO A 161 0.75 -1.35 16.67
N PRO A 162 1.11 -0.70 17.81
CA PRO A 162 2.32 0.09 17.91
C PRO A 162 3.58 -0.71 17.54
N ASP A 163 4.66 0.04 17.25
CA ASP A 163 5.98 -0.49 16.92
C ASP A 163 6.47 -1.55 17.91
N GLY A 164 7.02 -2.65 17.39
CA GLY A 164 7.43 -3.82 18.17
C GLY A 164 6.33 -4.87 18.41
N SER A 165 5.17 -4.71 17.78
CA SER A 165 4.12 -5.75 17.72
C SER A 165 3.72 -6.03 16.27
N PRO A 166 3.61 -7.30 15.85
CA PRO A 166 3.33 -7.65 14.46
C PRO A 166 2.06 -6.99 13.91
N GLY A 167 2.17 -6.39 12.72
CA GLY A 167 1.01 -6.07 11.90
C GLY A 167 0.32 -7.36 11.44
N ARG A 168 -1.01 -7.35 11.25
CA ARG A 168 -1.74 -8.53 10.79
C ARG A 168 -2.72 -8.23 9.67
N MET A 169 -2.36 -8.68 8.48
CA MET A 169 -3.19 -8.65 7.28
C MET A 169 -3.99 -9.95 7.16
N ARG A 170 -5.29 -9.82 6.85
CA ARG A 170 -6.18 -10.94 6.53
C ARG A 170 -6.79 -10.72 5.16
N MET A 171 -6.37 -11.54 4.21
CA MET A 171 -6.87 -11.50 2.83
C MET A 171 -7.96 -12.53 2.65
N TYR A 172 -9.12 -12.11 2.12
CA TYR A 172 -10.26 -13.01 1.96
C TYR A 172 -10.50 -13.44 0.51
N ASN A 173 -11.19 -14.55 0.36
CA ASN A 173 -11.82 -14.93 -0.89
C ASN A 173 -13.05 -14.06 -1.16
N TRP A 174 -13.30 -13.78 -2.44
CA TRP A 174 -14.43 -13.04 -2.95
C TRP A 174 -15.39 -14.00 -3.66
N THR A 175 -16.65 -13.96 -3.25
CA THR A 175 -17.75 -14.83 -3.72
C THR A 175 -18.67 -14.11 -4.71
N THR A 176 -18.23 -12.98 -5.27
CA THR A 176 -18.95 -12.12 -6.23
C THR A 176 -18.79 -12.58 -7.69
N ALA A 177 -17.90 -13.55 -7.95
CA ALA A 177 -17.67 -14.17 -9.26
C ALA A 177 -17.76 -15.69 -9.18
N ARG A 178 -17.90 -16.34 -10.34
CA ARG A 178 -17.75 -17.80 -10.50
C ARG A 178 -16.64 -18.09 -11.53
N PRO A 179 -15.58 -18.83 -11.15
CA PRO A 179 -15.25 -19.26 -9.80
C PRO A 179 -14.97 -18.07 -8.85
N ASN A 180 -14.96 -18.34 -7.53
CA ASN A 180 -14.59 -17.35 -6.52
C ASN A 180 -13.19 -16.80 -6.81
N ARG A 181 -12.98 -15.51 -6.53
CA ARG A 181 -11.71 -14.82 -6.76
C ARG A 181 -10.94 -14.69 -5.45
N ASP A 182 -9.65 -15.00 -5.46
CA ASP A 182 -8.80 -14.88 -4.28
C ASP A 182 -8.23 -13.46 -4.17
N GLY A 183 -8.55 -12.74 -3.09
CA GLY A 183 -8.09 -11.37 -2.86
C GLY A 183 -6.57 -11.23 -2.80
N CYS A 184 -5.82 -12.30 -2.51
CA CYS A 184 -4.35 -12.30 -2.55
C CYS A 184 -3.79 -12.04 -3.95
N LEU A 185 -4.58 -12.29 -4.99
CA LEU A 185 -4.19 -12.09 -6.39
C LEU A 185 -4.52 -10.69 -6.90
N GLU A 186 -5.20 -9.85 -6.12
CA GLU A 186 -5.35 -8.44 -6.42
C GLU A 186 -4.36 -7.62 -5.57
N ALA A 187 -3.22 -7.27 -6.18
CA ALA A 187 -2.16 -6.50 -5.55
C ALA A 187 -2.68 -5.18 -4.96
N GLY A 188 -3.66 -4.54 -5.60
CA GLY A 188 -4.27 -3.31 -5.09
C GLY A 188 -4.92 -3.49 -3.70
N ILE A 189 -5.53 -4.64 -3.41
CA ILE A 189 -6.08 -4.92 -2.08
C ILE A 189 -4.93 -5.13 -1.08
N VAL A 190 -3.92 -5.94 -1.43
CA VAL A 190 -2.76 -6.19 -0.56
C VAL A 190 -2.03 -4.88 -0.20
N ILE A 191 -1.82 -4.01 -1.20
CA ILE A 191 -1.17 -2.70 -1.02
C ILE A 191 -2.05 -1.79 -0.16
N HIS A 192 -3.36 -1.76 -0.39
CA HIS A 192 -4.30 -0.99 0.43
C HIS A 192 -4.17 -1.40 1.91
N GLU A 193 -4.25 -2.71 2.20
CA GLU A 193 -4.17 -3.24 3.56
C GLU A 193 -2.81 -2.91 4.21
N TYR A 194 -1.71 -3.12 3.52
CA TYR A 194 -0.39 -2.81 4.08
C TYR A 194 -0.21 -1.31 4.33
N THR A 195 -0.89 -0.46 3.56
CA THR A 195 -0.86 0.99 3.74
C THR A 195 -1.61 1.45 4.99
N HIS A 196 -2.56 0.68 5.52
CA HIS A 196 -3.04 0.91 6.89
C HIS A 196 -1.93 0.71 7.93
N GLY A 197 -1.02 -0.24 7.69
CA GLY A 197 0.20 -0.41 8.47
C GLY A 197 1.09 0.83 8.41
N LEU A 198 1.45 1.26 7.20
CA LEU A 198 2.25 2.47 6.95
C LEU A 198 1.68 3.71 7.65
N SER A 199 0.42 4.02 7.35
CA SER A 199 -0.21 5.26 7.78
C SER A 199 -0.41 5.30 9.31
N ASN A 200 -0.84 4.21 9.95
CA ASN A 200 -0.99 4.17 11.41
C ASN A 200 0.34 4.14 12.16
N ARG A 201 1.44 3.64 11.58
CA ARG A 201 2.78 3.70 12.19
C ARG A 201 3.39 5.09 12.10
N LEU A 202 3.16 5.80 11.00
CA LEU A 202 3.72 7.16 10.80
C LEU A 202 2.91 8.25 11.51
N CYS A 203 1.57 8.21 11.44
CA CYS A 203 0.72 9.26 11.99
C CYS A 203 0.82 9.28 13.52
N GLY A 204 1.30 10.37 14.11
CA GLY A 204 1.52 10.47 15.57
C GLY A 204 2.70 9.64 16.09
N GLY A 205 3.49 9.05 15.18
CA GLY A 205 4.73 8.34 15.46
C GLY A 205 4.57 6.86 15.84
N PRO A 206 5.66 6.06 15.73
CA PRO A 206 5.60 4.59 15.79
C PRO A 206 5.00 4.00 17.08
N ALA A 207 5.11 4.74 18.19
CA ALA A 207 4.62 4.30 19.49
C ALA A 207 3.10 4.46 19.68
N ASN A 208 2.38 5.09 18.75
CA ASN A 208 0.96 5.41 18.91
C ASN A 208 0.13 5.10 17.67
N SER A 209 -0.56 3.96 17.68
CA SER A 209 -1.46 3.55 16.58
C SER A 209 -2.91 4.02 16.73
N ALA A 210 -3.20 4.97 17.63
CA ALA A 210 -4.56 5.52 17.82
C ALA A 210 -4.80 6.83 17.04
N CYS A 211 -3.97 7.12 16.04
CA CYS A 211 -3.89 8.43 15.40
C CYS A 211 -4.63 8.56 14.08
N LEU A 212 -5.34 7.52 13.63
CA LEU A 212 -6.28 7.57 12.50
C LEU A 212 -7.65 6.98 12.87
N ASN A 213 -8.09 7.22 14.10
CA ASN A 213 -9.33 6.64 14.64
C ASN A 213 -10.53 7.60 14.57
N ALA A 214 -10.30 8.93 14.48
CA ALA A 214 -11.38 9.88 14.25
C ALA A 214 -11.96 9.71 12.84
N LEU A 215 -13.25 9.99 12.65
CA LEU A 215 -13.96 9.70 11.39
C LEU A 215 -13.26 10.25 10.12
N GLU A 216 -12.83 11.51 10.14
CA GLU A 216 -12.13 12.10 8.99
C GLU A 216 -10.70 11.55 8.84
N SER A 217 -10.02 11.30 9.96
CA SER A 217 -8.65 10.75 9.99
C SER A 217 -8.61 9.32 9.48
N GLY A 218 -9.51 8.45 9.97
CA GLY A 218 -9.70 7.09 9.46
C GLY A 218 -10.15 7.09 8.01
N GLY A 219 -10.97 8.07 7.61
CA GLY A 219 -11.28 8.32 6.21
C GLY A 219 -10.04 8.59 5.36
N MET A 220 -9.11 9.42 5.83
CA MET A 220 -7.82 9.58 5.12
C MET A 220 -7.00 8.28 5.13
N GLY A 221 -7.06 7.49 6.22
CA GLY A 221 -6.54 6.12 6.30
C GLY A 221 -6.91 5.27 5.08
N GLU A 222 -8.21 5.17 4.82
CA GLU A 222 -8.76 4.49 3.64
C GLU A 222 -8.25 5.10 2.32
N GLY A 223 -8.23 6.44 2.26
CA GLY A 223 -7.81 7.17 1.07
C GLY A 223 -6.32 6.99 0.73
N TRP A 224 -5.46 6.89 1.73
CA TRP A 224 -4.04 6.60 1.50
C TRP A 224 -3.85 5.19 0.97
N GLY A 225 -4.58 4.19 1.50
CA GLY A 225 -4.52 2.83 0.97
C GLY A 225 -4.89 2.76 -0.51
N ASP A 226 -5.99 3.40 -0.89
CA ASP A 226 -6.42 3.48 -2.28
C ASP A 226 -5.44 4.28 -3.16
N PHE A 227 -4.87 5.36 -2.62
CA PHE A 227 -3.89 6.18 -3.32
C PHE A 227 -2.63 5.39 -3.67
N TYR A 228 -2.02 4.69 -2.70
CA TYR A 228 -0.82 3.91 -2.95
C TYR A 228 -1.07 2.75 -3.90
N ALA A 229 -2.18 2.03 -3.73
CA ALA A 229 -2.61 0.97 -4.65
C ALA A 229 -2.74 1.51 -6.09
N THR A 230 -3.34 2.69 -6.24
CA THR A 230 -3.51 3.35 -7.54
C THR A 230 -2.18 3.84 -8.11
N ALA A 231 -1.34 4.52 -7.31
CA ALA A 231 -0.06 5.07 -7.74
C ALA A 231 0.93 3.99 -8.18
N ILE A 232 0.91 2.82 -7.54
CA ILE A 232 1.80 1.71 -7.86
C ILE A 232 1.41 1.02 -9.17
N ARG A 233 0.11 0.93 -9.49
CA ARG A 233 -0.39 0.20 -10.68
C ARG A 233 -0.41 1.02 -11.98
N LEU A 234 0.09 2.27 -11.95
CA LEU A 234 0.20 3.09 -13.16
C LEU A 234 1.04 2.38 -14.24
N LYS A 235 0.60 2.48 -15.49
CA LYS A 235 1.19 1.80 -16.65
C LYS A 235 1.76 2.80 -17.65
N PRO A 236 2.75 2.40 -18.48
CA PRO A 236 3.37 3.28 -19.48
C PRO A 236 2.42 4.04 -20.41
N ARG A 237 1.24 3.47 -20.66
CA ARG A 237 0.22 4.05 -21.53
C ARG A 237 -0.72 5.06 -20.83
N ASP A 238 -0.61 5.19 -19.52
CA ASP A 238 -1.54 6.01 -18.77
C ASP A 238 -1.28 7.50 -18.97
N THR A 239 -2.36 8.26 -18.89
CA THR A 239 -2.32 9.71 -18.92
C THR A 239 -3.24 10.24 -17.83
N LYS A 240 -3.25 11.56 -17.60
CA LYS A 240 -4.18 12.19 -16.65
C LYS A 240 -5.66 11.88 -16.91
N ASN A 241 -6.01 11.41 -18.11
CA ASN A 241 -7.38 11.04 -18.48
C ASN A 241 -7.70 9.56 -18.16
N THR A 242 -6.70 8.76 -17.78
CA THR A 242 -6.92 7.39 -17.31
C THR A 242 -7.69 7.43 -15.99
N ASN A 243 -8.66 6.52 -15.85
CA ASN A 243 -9.43 6.34 -14.63
C ASN A 243 -9.07 5.00 -13.98
N TYR A 244 -9.10 4.96 -12.66
CA TYR A 244 -8.81 3.75 -11.88
C TYR A 244 -9.96 3.39 -10.94
N SER A 245 -10.30 2.11 -10.88
CA SER A 245 -11.18 1.52 -9.87
C SER A 245 -10.36 0.80 -8.80
N MET A 246 -10.98 0.57 -7.64
CA MET A 246 -10.45 -0.30 -6.59
C MET A 246 -11.25 -1.60 -6.51
N GLY A 247 -10.56 -2.74 -6.36
CA GLY A 247 -11.21 -4.03 -6.11
C GLY A 247 -12.03 -4.56 -7.28
N ALA A 248 -11.85 -4.05 -8.50
CA ALA A 248 -12.77 -4.32 -9.60
C ALA A 248 -12.77 -5.79 -10.04
N TRP A 249 -11.58 -6.41 -10.06
CA TRP A 249 -11.48 -7.82 -10.35
C TRP A 249 -12.05 -8.63 -9.20
N ALA A 250 -11.59 -8.46 -7.96
CA ALA A 250 -12.07 -9.24 -6.82
C ALA A 250 -13.60 -9.10 -6.63
N ALA A 251 -14.14 -7.89 -6.71
CA ALA A 251 -15.57 -7.61 -6.57
C ALA A 251 -16.41 -7.96 -7.80
N ASN A 252 -15.79 -8.35 -8.91
CA ASN A 252 -16.47 -8.64 -10.17
C ASN A 252 -17.37 -7.49 -10.66
N ASN A 253 -16.85 -6.27 -10.54
CA ASN A 253 -17.54 -5.06 -10.95
C ASN A 253 -16.53 -4.11 -11.58
N PRO A 254 -16.64 -3.76 -12.88
CA PRO A 254 -15.68 -2.87 -13.54
C PRO A 254 -15.60 -1.48 -12.88
N LYS A 255 -16.64 -1.05 -12.16
CA LYS A 255 -16.64 0.21 -11.39
C LYS A 255 -15.84 0.11 -10.08
N GLY A 256 -15.49 -1.11 -9.65
CA GLY A 256 -14.88 -1.35 -8.35
C GLY A 256 -15.85 -1.27 -7.18
N ILE A 257 -15.29 -1.02 -6.00
CA ILE A 257 -16.01 -1.00 -4.71
C ILE A 257 -16.23 0.41 -4.14
N ARG A 258 -15.70 1.45 -4.80
CA ARG A 258 -15.83 2.86 -4.38
C ARG A 258 -16.95 3.54 -5.17
N ALA A 259 -17.44 4.66 -4.65
CA ALA A 259 -18.58 5.37 -5.25
C ALA A 259 -18.29 5.92 -6.66
N TYR A 260 -17.04 6.33 -6.89
CA TYR A 260 -16.56 6.85 -8.17
C TYR A 260 -15.19 6.25 -8.50
N LEU A 261 -14.87 6.19 -9.78
CA LEU A 261 -13.51 5.94 -10.24
C LEU A 261 -12.59 7.10 -9.81
N TYR A 262 -11.33 6.82 -9.48
CA TYR A 262 -10.33 7.88 -9.40
C TYR A 262 -10.08 8.43 -10.79
N SER A 263 -10.27 9.74 -10.93
CA SER A 263 -10.25 10.44 -12.20
C SER A 263 -9.85 11.89 -11.97
N THR A 264 -9.12 12.49 -12.92
CA THR A 264 -8.93 13.94 -12.92
C THR A 264 -10.15 14.67 -13.50
N ASN A 265 -11.11 13.96 -14.10
CA ASN A 265 -12.34 14.55 -14.63
C ASN A 265 -13.42 14.65 -13.53
N LEU A 266 -13.84 15.89 -13.23
CA LEU A 266 -14.86 16.17 -12.21
C LEU A 266 -16.27 15.69 -12.60
N GLN A 267 -16.54 15.40 -13.88
CA GLN A 267 -17.78 14.75 -14.30
C GLN A 267 -17.78 13.25 -13.96
N THR A 268 -16.63 12.59 -14.08
CA THR A 268 -16.48 11.16 -13.70
C THR A 268 -16.43 10.99 -12.18
N ASN A 269 -15.76 11.92 -11.49
CA ASN A 269 -15.66 11.92 -10.04
C ASN A 269 -15.87 13.34 -9.49
N PRO A 270 -17.11 13.66 -9.05
CA PRO A 270 -17.50 15.00 -8.61
C PRO A 270 -17.14 15.29 -7.15
N TYR A 271 -16.45 14.39 -6.44
CA TYR A 271 -16.18 14.61 -5.03
C TYR A 271 -15.28 15.83 -4.77
N MET A 272 -15.73 16.62 -3.79
CA MET A 272 -15.10 17.83 -3.27
C MET A 272 -14.91 17.68 -1.76
N TYR A 273 -14.13 18.56 -1.14
CA TYR A 273 -13.98 18.56 0.33
C TYR A 273 -15.33 18.67 1.05
N THR A 274 -16.25 19.49 0.53
CA THR A 274 -17.60 19.65 1.09
C THR A 274 -18.48 18.42 0.93
N SER A 275 -18.13 17.46 0.05
CA SER A 275 -18.84 16.18 -0.05
C SER A 275 -18.77 15.42 1.27
N VAL A 276 -17.68 15.56 2.04
CA VAL A 276 -17.49 14.91 3.34
C VAL A 276 -18.59 15.29 4.35
N ASN A 277 -19.24 16.44 4.21
CA ASN A 277 -20.32 16.88 5.12
C ASN A 277 -21.51 15.90 5.17
N SER A 278 -21.78 15.16 4.08
CA SER A 278 -22.86 14.17 4.02
C SER A 278 -22.39 12.72 4.23
N LEU A 279 -21.08 12.47 4.30
CA LEU A 279 -20.52 11.12 4.43
C LEU A 279 -20.41 10.70 5.90
N ARG A 280 -20.60 9.42 6.17
CA ARG A 280 -20.61 8.86 7.53
C ARG A 280 -19.69 7.65 7.71
N GLU A 281 -19.20 7.10 6.61
CA GLU A 281 -18.32 5.93 6.61
C GLU A 281 -16.91 6.31 6.14
N VAL A 282 -15.89 5.75 6.78
CA VAL A 282 -14.48 6.04 6.47
C VAL A 282 -14.14 5.76 5.01
N HIS A 283 -14.64 4.67 4.42
CA HIS A 283 -14.39 4.33 3.01
C HIS A 283 -14.94 5.39 2.03
N GLN A 284 -16.09 5.98 2.36
CA GLN A 284 -16.67 7.05 1.54
C GLN A 284 -15.79 8.30 1.60
N ILE A 285 -15.36 8.67 2.82
CA ILE A 285 -14.48 9.83 3.04
C ILE A 285 -13.12 9.60 2.39
N GLY A 286 -12.58 8.38 2.47
CA GLY A 286 -11.33 8.00 1.82
C GLY A 286 -11.37 8.09 0.31
N THR A 287 -12.52 7.81 -0.30
CA THR A 287 -12.70 8.05 -1.74
C THR A 287 -12.51 9.54 -2.09
N VAL A 288 -12.96 10.47 -1.23
CA VAL A 288 -12.71 11.91 -1.42
C VAL A 288 -11.21 12.23 -1.30
N TRP A 289 -10.55 11.72 -0.26
CA TRP A 289 -9.12 11.98 -0.02
C TRP A 289 -8.23 11.42 -1.13
N ALA A 290 -8.43 10.15 -1.50
CA ALA A 290 -7.72 9.50 -2.60
C ALA A 290 -7.93 10.23 -3.93
N SER A 291 -9.11 10.81 -4.16
CA SER A 291 -9.37 11.62 -5.36
C SER A 291 -8.55 12.91 -5.38
N MET A 292 -8.31 13.55 -4.24
CA MET A 292 -7.42 14.71 -4.12
C MET A 292 -5.96 14.32 -4.36
N LEU A 293 -5.52 13.19 -3.79
CA LEU A 293 -4.17 12.67 -4.01
C LEU A 293 -3.94 12.19 -5.45
N TYR A 294 -4.98 11.70 -6.13
CA TYR A 294 -4.95 11.37 -7.55
C TYR A 294 -4.69 12.60 -8.43
N ASP A 295 -5.35 13.72 -8.12
CA ASP A 295 -5.07 15.00 -8.77
C ASP A 295 -3.65 15.51 -8.47
N LEU A 296 -3.18 15.35 -7.23
CA LEU A 296 -1.81 15.71 -6.84
C LEU A 296 -0.77 14.89 -7.62
N MET A 297 -0.95 13.57 -7.71
CA MET A 297 -0.06 12.68 -8.44
C MET A 297 0.03 13.08 -9.90
N TRP A 298 -1.10 13.28 -10.59
CA TRP A 298 -1.06 13.69 -11.99
C TRP A 298 -0.45 15.08 -12.19
N ALA A 299 -0.71 16.03 -11.29
CA ALA A 299 -0.10 17.36 -11.35
C ALA A 299 1.44 17.29 -11.19
N LEU A 300 1.94 16.42 -10.31
CA LEU A 300 3.39 16.21 -10.14
C LEU A 300 3.99 15.42 -11.32
N ILE A 301 3.27 14.44 -11.89
CA ILE A 301 3.69 13.73 -13.11
C ILE A 301 3.80 14.70 -14.29
N GLU A 302 2.86 15.63 -14.46
CA GLU A 302 2.95 16.65 -15.50
C GLU A 302 4.16 17.60 -15.29
N ALA A 303 4.52 17.88 -14.03
CA ALA A 303 5.61 18.79 -13.70
C ALA A 303 7.02 18.15 -13.80
N HIS A 304 7.17 16.87 -13.45
CA HIS A 304 8.47 16.18 -13.35
C HIS A 304 8.63 14.98 -14.28
N GLY A 305 7.62 14.72 -15.12
CA GLY A 305 7.49 13.45 -15.83
C GLY A 305 7.02 12.33 -14.91
N GLY A 306 6.60 11.21 -15.51
CA GLY A 306 6.24 10.00 -14.80
C GLY A 306 7.16 8.87 -15.23
N THR A 307 7.97 8.34 -14.32
CA THR A 307 8.62 7.05 -14.59
C THR A 307 7.66 5.94 -14.17
N TYR A 308 7.45 5.01 -15.09
CA TYR A 308 6.71 3.77 -14.85
C TYR A 308 7.65 2.67 -14.31
N SER A 309 8.82 3.07 -13.81
CA SER A 309 9.79 2.20 -13.16
C SER A 309 9.20 1.65 -11.86
N ALA A 310 9.40 0.36 -11.60
CA ALA A 310 9.01 -0.24 -10.33
C ALA A 310 9.76 0.35 -9.12
N ASN A 311 10.95 0.93 -9.33
CA ASN A 311 11.78 1.55 -8.30
C ASN A 311 11.99 3.04 -8.57
N PRO A 312 11.93 3.89 -7.53
CA PRO A 312 12.28 5.30 -7.65
C PRO A 312 13.78 5.48 -7.92
N VAL A 313 14.11 6.51 -8.69
CA VAL A 313 15.47 7.04 -8.79
C VAL A 313 15.53 8.32 -7.96
N PHE A 314 16.52 8.42 -7.08
CA PHE A 314 16.69 9.58 -6.20
C PHE A 314 17.89 10.43 -6.62
N ARG A 315 17.76 11.75 -6.45
CA ARG A 315 18.89 12.68 -6.43
C ARG A 315 18.81 13.48 -5.14
N ASN A 316 19.84 13.38 -4.30
CA ASN A 316 19.88 14.03 -2.98
C ASN A 316 18.64 13.73 -2.12
N GLY A 317 18.17 12.48 -2.13
CA GLY A 317 16.97 12.05 -1.38
C GLY A 317 15.62 12.38 -2.04
N VAL A 318 15.60 13.10 -3.16
CA VAL A 318 14.36 13.49 -3.86
C VAL A 318 14.09 12.55 -5.04
N PRO A 319 12.90 11.89 -5.11
CA PRO A 319 12.50 11.15 -6.31
C PRO A 319 12.53 12.02 -7.56
N GLN A 320 13.05 11.48 -8.65
CA GLN A 320 13.25 12.22 -9.90
C GLN A 320 12.02 12.27 -10.81
N ASP A 321 10.92 11.61 -10.44
CA ASP A 321 9.67 11.65 -11.19
C ASP A 321 8.47 11.96 -10.28
N GLY A 322 7.43 12.50 -10.89
CA GLY A 322 6.26 13.02 -10.18
C GLY A 322 5.42 11.96 -9.48
N ARG A 323 5.42 10.71 -9.97
CA ARG A 323 4.65 9.62 -9.36
C ARG A 323 5.28 9.24 -8.03
N HIS A 324 6.56 8.89 -8.03
CA HIS A 324 7.26 8.58 -6.79
C HIS A 324 7.43 9.80 -5.87
N LEU A 325 7.58 11.01 -6.43
CA LEU A 325 7.58 12.24 -5.63
C LEU A 325 6.25 12.43 -4.88
N SER A 326 5.11 12.20 -5.55
CA SER A 326 3.81 12.28 -4.88
C SER A 326 3.67 11.27 -3.74
N MET A 327 4.13 10.03 -3.93
CA MET A 327 4.15 9.00 -2.89
C MET A 327 5.03 9.44 -1.71
N LYS A 328 6.27 9.88 -1.98
CA LYS A 328 7.20 10.36 -0.96
C LYS A 328 6.65 11.52 -0.15
N LEU A 329 6.11 12.56 -0.82
CA LEU A 329 5.52 13.71 -0.14
C LEU A 329 4.31 13.33 0.72
N VAL A 330 3.47 12.42 0.24
CA VAL A 330 2.34 11.90 1.01
C VAL A 330 2.82 11.16 2.25
N MET A 331 3.85 10.31 2.14
CA MET A 331 4.42 9.60 3.28
C MET A 331 5.06 10.53 4.31
N ASP A 332 5.85 11.49 3.86
CA ASP A 332 6.49 12.48 4.74
C ASP A 332 5.42 13.35 5.43
N GLY A 333 4.33 13.67 4.72
CA GLY A 333 3.15 14.32 5.30
C GLY A 333 2.52 13.51 6.44
N MET A 334 2.44 12.18 6.31
CA MET A 334 1.95 11.32 7.41
C MET A 334 2.83 11.41 8.66
N ALA A 335 4.15 11.54 8.49
CA ALA A 335 5.08 11.66 9.61
C ALA A 335 5.08 13.05 10.27
N LEU A 336 4.67 14.10 9.54
CA LEU A 336 4.65 15.48 10.03
C LEU A 336 3.31 15.89 10.67
N GLN A 337 2.20 15.33 10.20
CA GLN A 337 0.86 15.73 10.65
C GLN A 337 0.58 15.35 12.12
N PRO A 338 -0.33 16.06 12.80
CA PRO A 338 -0.72 15.71 14.16
C PRO A 338 -1.46 14.37 14.22
N CYS A 339 -1.58 13.82 15.43
CA CYS A 339 -2.46 12.67 15.69
C CYS A 339 -3.93 13.03 15.43
N ASN A 340 -4.67 12.15 14.76
CA ASN A 340 -6.04 12.38 14.28
C ASN A 340 -6.21 13.69 13.48
N PRO A 341 -5.46 13.84 12.36
CA PRO A 341 -5.52 15.05 11.55
C PRO A 341 -6.85 15.13 10.79
N ASN A 342 -7.26 16.35 10.45
CA ASN A 342 -8.27 16.60 9.42
C ASN A 342 -7.61 16.82 8.04
N PHE A 343 -8.39 16.89 6.96
CA PHE A 343 -7.89 17.05 5.59
C PHE A 343 -7.03 18.31 5.42
N VAL A 344 -7.42 19.42 6.06
CA VAL A 344 -6.68 20.70 5.97
C VAL A 344 -5.29 20.53 6.59
N GLN A 345 -5.20 19.90 7.77
CA GLN A 345 -3.93 19.61 8.43
C GLN A 345 -3.07 18.63 7.63
N ALA A 346 -3.65 17.58 7.06
CA ALA A 346 -2.93 16.62 6.23
C ALA A 346 -2.41 17.24 4.93
N ARG A 347 -3.20 18.12 4.28
CA ARG A 347 -2.73 18.93 3.14
C ARG A 347 -1.54 19.80 3.52
N ASP A 348 -1.65 20.50 4.64
CA ASP A 348 -0.58 21.39 5.11
C ASP A 348 0.69 20.60 5.44
N ALA A 349 0.56 19.41 6.02
CA ALA A 349 1.69 18.51 6.25
C ALA A 349 2.36 18.04 4.94
N ILE A 350 1.61 17.83 3.85
CA ILE A 350 2.18 17.53 2.52
C ILE A 350 2.93 18.75 1.94
N LEU A 351 2.42 19.96 2.16
CA LEU A 351 3.12 21.20 1.76
C LEU A 351 4.41 21.40 2.57
N ASP A 352 4.37 21.09 3.87
CA ASP A 352 5.55 21.15 4.74
C ASP A 352 6.56 20.05 4.40
N ALA A 353 6.10 18.86 4.01
CA ALA A 353 6.95 17.81 3.47
C ALA A 353 7.69 18.29 2.20
N ASP A 354 6.99 18.95 1.27
CA ASP A 354 7.63 19.54 0.08
C ASP A 354 8.60 20.66 0.43
N ARG A 355 8.27 21.47 1.45
CA ARG A 355 9.19 22.47 1.98
C ARG A 355 10.48 21.83 2.50
N ALA A 356 10.37 20.76 3.28
CA ALA A 356 11.53 20.09 3.85
C ALA A 356 12.36 19.35 2.78
N LEU A 357 11.70 18.70 1.82
CA LEU A 357 12.34 17.83 0.83
C LEU A 357 12.90 18.60 -0.38
N THR A 358 12.19 19.60 -0.87
CA THR A 358 12.50 20.28 -2.15
C THR A 358 12.66 21.80 -2.02
N ASN A 359 12.64 22.34 -0.79
CA ASN A 359 12.57 23.77 -0.54
C ASN A 359 11.34 24.43 -1.21
N SER A 360 10.18 23.74 -1.15
CA SER A 360 8.90 24.22 -1.67
C SER A 360 8.83 24.39 -3.20
N ALA A 361 9.65 23.64 -3.95
CA ALA A 361 9.66 23.71 -5.42
C ALA A 361 8.29 23.34 -6.04
N ASN A 362 7.46 22.59 -5.34
CA ASN A 362 6.17 22.10 -5.82
C ASN A 362 4.96 22.79 -5.20
N LYS A 363 5.17 23.80 -4.36
CA LYS A 363 4.10 24.48 -3.61
C LYS A 363 2.91 24.88 -4.49
N CYS A 364 3.16 25.49 -5.65
CA CYS A 364 2.11 25.90 -6.58
C CYS A 364 1.32 24.70 -7.15
N THR A 365 2.04 23.65 -7.54
CA THR A 365 1.46 22.40 -8.07
C THR A 365 0.57 21.72 -7.03
N ILE A 366 1.07 21.60 -5.79
CA ILE A 366 0.35 20.99 -4.66
C ILE A 366 -0.93 21.77 -4.35
N TRP A 367 -0.83 23.10 -4.21
CA TRP A 367 -2.00 23.95 -3.94
C TRP A 367 -3.06 23.82 -5.02
N LYS A 368 -2.68 23.88 -6.30
CA LYS A 368 -3.63 23.74 -7.42
C LYS A 368 -4.35 22.40 -7.41
N ALA A 369 -3.64 21.32 -7.12
CA ALA A 369 -4.24 19.98 -7.04
C ALA A 369 -5.30 19.89 -5.94
N PHE A 370 -5.01 20.38 -4.73
CA PHE A 370 -5.98 20.37 -3.63
C PHE A 370 -7.14 21.37 -3.84
N ALA A 371 -6.84 22.57 -4.34
CA ALA A 371 -7.85 23.59 -4.65
C ALA A 371 -8.86 23.12 -5.70
N LYS A 372 -8.43 22.30 -6.67
CA LYS A 372 -9.33 21.70 -7.68
C LYS A 372 -10.52 20.96 -7.07
N ARG A 373 -10.32 20.32 -5.91
CA ARG A 373 -11.35 19.59 -5.17
C ARG A 373 -11.83 20.30 -3.90
N GLY A 374 -11.66 21.61 -3.84
CA GLY A 374 -12.20 22.42 -2.74
C GLY A 374 -11.38 22.38 -1.45
N LEU A 375 -10.13 21.91 -1.46
CA LEU A 375 -9.23 21.95 -0.31
C LEU A 375 -8.12 23.02 -0.45
N GLY A 376 -8.43 24.11 -1.16
CA GLY A 376 -7.54 25.25 -1.35
C GLY A 376 -7.36 26.11 -0.09
N TYR A 377 -6.71 27.27 -0.24
CA TYR A 377 -6.21 28.07 0.88
C TYR A 377 -7.29 28.46 1.91
N GLY A 378 -8.52 28.72 1.46
CA GLY A 378 -9.63 29.10 2.33
C GLY A 378 -10.43 27.95 2.93
N ALA A 379 -10.03 26.69 2.70
CA ALA A 379 -10.76 25.53 3.22
C ALA A 379 -10.67 25.45 4.74
N LYS A 380 -11.78 25.09 5.39
CA LYS A 380 -11.86 24.99 6.86
C LYS A 380 -12.54 23.69 7.26
N TYR A 381 -11.93 23.01 8.22
CA TYR A 381 -12.54 21.88 8.89
C TYR A 381 -13.67 22.35 9.82
N ASP A 382 -14.74 21.57 9.85
CA ASP A 382 -15.78 21.56 10.86
C ASP A 382 -16.31 20.12 10.95
N ALA A 383 -16.80 19.70 12.10
CA ALA A 383 -17.29 18.34 12.28
C ALA A 383 -18.42 17.98 11.29
N ARG A 384 -19.27 18.95 10.92
CA ARG A 384 -20.46 18.75 10.06
C ARG A 384 -20.49 19.64 8.83
N ASN A 385 -19.96 20.86 8.91
CA ASN A 385 -20.13 21.92 7.92
C ASN A 385 -18.78 22.46 7.42
N ARG A 386 -17.96 21.60 6.83
CA ARG A 386 -16.67 21.99 6.23
C ARG A 386 -16.89 23.04 5.16
N THR A 387 -15.98 24.00 5.11
CA THR A 387 -15.95 25.03 4.06
C THR A 387 -14.93 24.63 3.01
N GLY A 388 -15.35 24.56 1.75
CA GLY A 388 -14.45 24.33 0.61
C GLY A 388 -13.85 25.62 0.07
N SER A 389 -12.70 25.53 -0.58
CA SER A 389 -12.08 26.63 -1.31
C SER A 389 -11.37 26.14 -2.57
N ASN A 390 -11.63 26.81 -3.69
CA ASN A 390 -10.94 26.55 -4.97
C ASN A 390 -9.86 27.59 -5.26
N LYS A 391 -9.41 28.33 -4.23
CA LYS A 391 -8.37 29.35 -4.32
C LYS A 391 -7.01 28.83 -3.90
#